data_AF-A0A1H3PPF9-F1
#
_entry.id   AF-A0A1H3PPF9-F1
#
_cell.length_a   1.000
_cell.length_b   1.000
_cell.length_c   1.000
_cell.angle_alpha   90.00
_cell.angle_beta   90.00
_cell.angle_gamma   90.00
#
_symmetry.space_group_name_H-M   'P 1'
#
loop_
_entity.id
_entity.type
_entity.pdbx_description
1 polymer ?
#
loop_
_entity_poly.entity_id
_entity_poly.type
_entity_poly.pdbx_seq_one_letter_code
_entity_poly.pdbx_strand_id
1 'polypeptide(L)'
;MRKVLFTVYFTGLILIAITACTDGDADDLDFMENADETDVETLLAANEKLLEQLEKEKVEADLLKERIQELEEENAVFKDDLLTYKQQMIELEDGYEQELSLRNQLDDMAKNIFMAMDEKNHEFLQNSVADNVIVVPSSEVLETYAPDDQLDTFHYLQLNDVKYIRQVDFFYDKGENRFVTEYFIYSVGDKNPGYNGEVELIFTYEDSWKLSSIKYKY
;
A
#
# COMPACT_ATOMS: atom_id res chain seq x y z
N MET A 1 -37.58 27.74 -1.70
CA MET A 1 -38.67 27.32 -0.79
C MET A 1 -38.73 25.81 -0.47
N ARG A 2 -37.95 24.93 -1.12
CA ARG A 2 -37.94 23.48 -0.80
C ARG A 2 -37.06 23.08 0.41
N LYS A 3 -36.06 23.89 0.78
CA LYS A 3 -35.11 23.56 1.88
C LYS A 3 -35.64 23.91 3.29
N VAL A 4 -36.64 24.79 3.40
CA VAL A 4 -37.24 25.19 4.69
C VAL A 4 -38.31 24.19 5.13
N LEU A 5 -38.96 23.51 4.17
CA LEU A 5 -39.94 22.45 4.46
C LEU A 5 -39.28 21.20 5.07
N PHE A 6 -38.02 20.92 4.73
CA PHE A 6 -37.31 19.73 5.23
C PHE A 6 -36.84 19.88 6.68
N THR A 7 -36.41 21.09 7.07
CA THR A 7 -36.01 21.37 8.46
C THR A 7 -37.20 21.41 9.42
N VAL A 8 -38.38 21.85 8.98
CA VAL A 8 -39.62 21.80 9.78
C VAL A 8 -40.13 20.36 9.94
N TYR A 9 -39.95 19.50 8.93
CA TYR A 9 -40.32 18.09 9.02
C TYR A 9 -39.41 17.30 9.99
N PHE A 10 -38.11 17.62 10.00
CA PHE A 10 -37.13 16.92 10.85
C PHE A 10 -37.23 17.34 12.33
N THR A 11 -37.55 18.60 12.63
CA THR A 11 -37.80 19.04 14.02
C THR A 11 -39.18 18.63 14.53
N GLY A 12 -40.18 18.46 13.66
CA GLY A 12 -41.50 17.92 14.03
C GLY A 12 -41.47 16.43 14.41
N LEU A 13 -40.65 15.62 13.72
CA LEU A 13 -40.51 14.18 14.00
C LEU A 13 -39.83 13.91 15.36
N ILE A 14 -38.90 14.77 15.77
CA ILE A 14 -38.25 14.67 17.09
C ILE A 14 -39.21 15.06 18.23
N LEU A 15 -40.13 16.01 17.99
CA LEU A 15 -41.13 16.41 19.00
C LEU A 15 -42.24 15.37 19.19
N ILE A 16 -42.61 14.60 18.15
CA ILE A 16 -43.60 13.51 18.25
C ILE A 16 -42.99 12.28 18.96
N ALA A 17 -41.69 12.04 18.84
CA ALA A 17 -41.01 10.97 19.57
C ALA A 17 -40.94 11.20 21.09
N ILE A 18 -41.07 12.45 21.56
CA ILE A 18 -41.05 12.78 23.00
C ILE A 18 -42.47 12.69 23.61
N THR A 19 -43.53 12.89 22.82
CA THR A 19 -44.92 12.79 23.28
C THR A 19 -45.57 11.42 23.08
N ALA A 20 -44.92 10.50 22.36
CA ALA A 20 -45.38 9.12 22.19
C ALA A 20 -44.88 8.18 23.30
N CYS A 21 -44.21 8.71 24.33
CA CYS A 21 -43.84 7.99 25.55
C CYS A 21 -44.58 8.54 26.79
N THR A 22 -45.76 9.12 26.59
CA THR A 22 -46.67 9.49 27.67
C THR A 22 -48.03 8.88 27.38
N ASP A 23 -48.11 7.56 27.46
CA ASP A 23 -49.36 6.90 27.84
C ASP A 23 -49.07 5.54 28.45
N GLY A 24 -49.62 5.36 29.66
CA GLY A 24 -49.50 4.12 30.43
C GLY A 24 -48.94 4.32 31.83
N ASP A 25 -49.60 5.15 32.65
CA ASP A 25 -49.97 4.81 34.03
C ASP A 25 -50.89 5.93 34.55
N ALA A 26 -52.09 5.99 33.94
CA ALA A 26 -53.25 6.48 34.65
C ALA A 26 -53.80 5.29 35.45
N ASP A 27 -53.20 5.03 36.60
CA ASP A 27 -53.78 4.14 37.60
C ASP A 27 -53.75 4.85 38.96
N ASP A 28 -54.96 5.24 39.37
CA ASP A 28 -55.46 5.48 40.72
C ASP A 28 -54.55 6.22 41.74
N LEU A 29 -54.67 7.54 41.74
CA LEU A 29 -54.48 8.35 42.95
C LEU A 29 -55.84 8.74 43.56
N ASP A 30 -56.67 7.73 43.83
CA ASP A 30 -57.89 7.89 44.62
C ASP A 30 -57.93 6.83 45.73
N PHE A 31 -57.03 6.95 46.71
CA PHE A 31 -57.09 6.19 47.96
C PHE A 31 -56.78 7.11 49.15
N MET A 32 -57.76 7.96 49.48
CA MET A 32 -57.85 8.61 50.78
C MET A 32 -59.27 8.42 51.33
N GLU A 33 -59.63 7.20 51.72
CA GLU A 33 -60.55 7.01 52.84
C GLU A 33 -60.49 5.58 53.40
N ASN A 34 -60.23 5.49 54.71
CA ASN A 34 -60.24 4.34 55.62
C ASN A 34 -58.85 3.81 56.02
N ALA A 35 -58.44 4.29 57.19
CA ALA A 35 -57.34 3.78 58.00
C ALA A 35 -57.66 2.38 58.56
N ASP A 36 -56.57 1.66 58.85
CA ASP A 36 -56.43 0.42 59.63
C ASP A 36 -56.83 -0.90 58.95
N GLU A 37 -56.01 -1.34 57.97
CA GLU A 37 -55.34 -2.67 57.90
C GLU A 37 -54.70 -2.95 56.52
N THR A 38 -55.01 -2.16 55.48
CA THR A 38 -54.60 -2.41 54.07
C THR A 38 -53.29 -1.71 53.62
N ASP A 39 -52.73 -0.85 54.45
CA ASP A 39 -51.57 0.01 54.13
C ASP A 39 -50.24 -0.79 54.12
N VAL A 40 -50.18 -1.86 54.89
CA VAL A 40 -49.00 -2.74 54.98
C VAL A 40 -48.84 -3.59 53.72
N GLU A 41 -49.94 -4.11 53.15
CA GLU A 41 -49.90 -4.91 51.91
C GLU A 41 -49.51 -4.05 50.70
N THR A 42 -50.01 -2.82 50.61
CA THR A 42 -49.67 -1.89 49.52
C THR A 42 -48.21 -1.47 49.58
N LEU A 43 -47.68 -1.20 50.78
CA LEU A 43 -46.26 -0.92 50.99
C LEU A 43 -45.37 -2.15 50.77
N LEU A 44 -45.83 -3.36 51.12
CA LEU A 44 -45.12 -4.60 50.83
C LEU A 44 -45.02 -4.85 49.32
N ALA A 45 -46.13 -4.70 48.59
CA ALA A 45 -46.18 -4.86 47.14
C ALA A 45 -45.29 -3.83 46.41
N ALA A 46 -45.26 -2.58 46.90
CA ALA A 46 -44.35 -1.56 46.38
C ALA A 46 -42.87 -1.90 46.65
N ASN A 47 -42.55 -2.47 47.82
CA ASN A 47 -41.18 -2.88 48.16
C ASN A 47 -40.73 -4.09 47.33
N GLU A 48 -41.62 -5.05 47.12
CA GLU A 48 -41.39 -6.21 46.25
C GLU A 48 -41.16 -5.78 44.80
N LYS A 49 -41.98 -4.87 44.27
CA LYS A 49 -41.79 -4.28 42.94
C LYS A 49 -40.47 -3.51 42.81
N LEU A 50 -40.06 -2.77 43.84
CA LEU A 50 -38.77 -2.08 43.87
C LEU A 50 -37.59 -3.06 43.93
N LEU A 51 -37.72 -4.17 44.66
CA LEU A 51 -36.71 -5.23 44.70
C LEU A 51 -36.59 -5.92 43.34
N GLU A 52 -37.71 -6.23 42.68
CA GLU A 52 -37.70 -6.79 41.32
C GLU A 52 -37.09 -5.83 40.30
N GLN A 53 -37.39 -4.53 40.39
CA GLN A 53 -36.78 -3.51 39.54
C GLN A 53 -35.28 -3.38 39.79
N LEU A 54 -34.85 -3.39 41.05
CA LEU A 54 -33.44 -3.32 41.42
C LEU A 54 -32.67 -4.58 40.98
N GLU A 55 -33.28 -5.75 41.08
CA GLU A 55 -32.71 -7.00 40.58
C GLU A 55 -32.60 -6.99 39.05
N LYS A 56 -33.63 -6.50 38.35
CA LYS A 56 -33.60 -6.32 36.89
C LYS A 56 -32.53 -5.33 36.45
N GLU A 57 -32.44 -4.16 37.08
CA GLU A 57 -31.39 -3.16 36.78
C GLU A 57 -30.00 -3.70 37.06
N LYS A 58 -29.84 -4.51 38.11
CA LYS A 58 -28.56 -5.16 38.42
C LYS A 58 -28.16 -6.16 37.33
N VAL A 59 -29.10 -6.99 36.86
CA VAL A 59 -28.86 -7.92 35.74
C VAL A 59 -28.51 -7.16 34.46
N GLU A 60 -29.22 -6.07 34.16
CA GLU A 60 -28.94 -5.23 33.00
C GLU A 60 -27.56 -4.55 33.09
N ALA A 61 -27.17 -4.08 34.27
CA ALA A 61 -25.85 -3.50 34.52
C ALA A 61 -24.73 -4.54 34.33
N ASP A 62 -24.93 -5.77 34.79
CA ASP A 62 -23.96 -6.85 34.60
C ASP A 62 -23.82 -7.22 33.11
N LEU A 63 -24.92 -7.32 32.37
CA LEU A 63 -24.90 -7.56 30.91
C LEU A 63 -24.21 -6.42 30.14
N LEU A 64 -24.49 -5.16 30.50
CA LEU A 64 -23.85 -4.01 29.89
C LEU A 64 -22.34 -4.00 30.17
N LYS A 65 -21.92 -4.42 31.37
CA LYS A 65 -20.51 -4.52 31.75
C LYS A 65 -19.79 -5.59 30.95
N GLU A 66 -20.39 -6.77 30.79
CA GLU A 66 -19.87 -7.82 29.90
C GLU A 66 -19.73 -7.30 28.47
N ARG A 67 -20.76 -6.60 27.96
CA ARG A 67 -20.71 -6.03 26.62
C ARG A 67 -19.64 -4.96 26.44
N ILE A 68 -19.40 -4.12 27.46
CA ILE A 68 -18.31 -3.15 27.45
C ILE A 68 -16.97 -3.88 27.35
N GLN A 69 -16.77 -4.92 28.15
CA GLN A 69 -15.52 -5.68 28.14
C GLN A 69 -15.27 -6.34 26.78
N GLU A 70 -16.30 -6.97 26.18
CA GLU A 70 -16.20 -7.54 24.82
C GLU A 70 -15.79 -6.47 23.80
N LEU A 71 -16.41 -5.29 23.86
CA LEU A 71 -16.10 -4.19 22.93
C LEU A 71 -14.69 -3.64 23.16
N GLU A 72 -14.20 -3.60 24.40
CA GLU A 72 -12.82 -3.20 24.71
C GLU A 72 -11.80 -4.20 24.16
N GLU A 73 -12.07 -5.50 24.29
CA GLU A 73 -11.24 -6.57 23.73
C GLU A 73 -11.24 -6.52 22.19
N GLU A 74 -12.41 -6.37 21.57
CA GLU A 74 -12.56 -6.21 20.11
C GLU A 74 -11.84 -4.96 19.61
N ASN A 75 -11.93 -3.84 20.32
CA ASN A 75 -11.21 -2.61 19.99
C ASN A 75 -9.68 -2.80 20.07
N ALA A 76 -9.21 -3.52 21.09
CA ALA A 76 -7.79 -3.81 21.24
C ALA A 76 -7.25 -4.64 20.06
N VAL A 77 -8.00 -5.64 19.60
CA VAL A 77 -7.65 -6.44 18.42
C VAL A 77 -7.61 -5.57 17.17
N PHE A 78 -8.67 -4.79 16.91
CA PHE A 78 -8.69 -3.92 15.72
C PHE A 78 -7.58 -2.87 15.73
N LYS A 79 -7.20 -2.37 16.91
CA LYS A 79 -6.07 -1.46 17.03
C LYS A 79 -4.76 -2.13 16.63
N ASP A 80 -4.54 -3.38 17.04
CA ASP A 80 -3.36 -4.15 16.66
C ASP A 80 -3.32 -4.44 15.16
N ASP A 81 -4.44 -4.86 14.58
CA ASP A 81 -4.58 -5.06 13.13
C ASP A 81 -4.28 -3.78 12.36
N LEU A 82 -4.82 -2.64 12.82
CA LEU A 82 -4.59 -1.34 12.20
C LEU A 82 -3.12 -0.91 12.27
N LEU A 83 -2.44 -1.20 13.38
CA LEU A 83 -1.00 -0.94 13.50
C LEU A 83 -0.20 -1.83 12.54
N THR A 84 -0.56 -3.11 12.44
CA THR A 84 0.08 -4.06 11.52
C THR A 84 -0.07 -3.62 10.07
N TYR A 85 -1.29 -3.23 9.64
CA TYR A 85 -1.51 -2.75 8.28
C TYR A 85 -0.76 -1.45 7.98
N LYS A 86 -0.68 -0.53 8.96
CA LYS A 86 0.13 0.69 8.80
C LYS A 86 1.60 0.37 8.59
N GLN A 87 2.13 -0.57 9.37
CA GLN A 87 3.53 -0.98 9.25
C GLN A 87 3.80 -1.62 7.88
N GLN A 88 2.94 -2.53 7.43
CA GLN A 88 3.04 -3.13 6.10
C GLN A 88 2.96 -2.09 4.97
N MET A 89 2.12 -1.08 5.12
CA MET A 89 2.00 -0.01 4.13
C MET A 89 3.26 0.84 4.07
N ILE A 90 3.85 1.19 5.21
CA ILE A 90 5.13 1.93 5.29
C ILE A 90 6.25 1.11 4.63
N GLU A 91 6.37 -0.18 4.95
CA GLU A 91 7.38 -1.05 4.36
C GLU A 91 7.24 -1.19 2.83
N LEU A 92 6.00 -1.21 2.34
CA LEU A 92 5.71 -1.23 0.91
C LEU A 92 6.11 0.09 0.23
N GLU A 93 5.80 1.23 0.86
CA GLU A 93 6.14 2.56 0.36
C GLU A 93 7.67 2.76 0.32
N ASP A 94 8.35 2.50 1.43
CA ASP A 94 9.82 2.54 1.52
C ASP A 94 10.46 1.61 0.48
N GLY A 95 9.91 0.40 0.32
CA GLY A 95 10.37 -0.59 -0.65
C GLY A 95 10.22 -0.12 -2.10
N TYR A 96 9.18 0.64 -2.42
CA TYR A 96 8.94 1.22 -3.73
C TYR A 96 9.82 2.45 -3.99
N GLU A 97 10.01 3.32 -2.99
CA GLU A 97 10.91 4.47 -3.12
C GLU A 97 12.36 4.04 -3.39
N GLN A 98 12.83 3.01 -2.68
CA GLN A 98 14.17 2.44 -2.91
C GLN A 98 14.31 1.87 -4.32
N GLU A 99 13.30 1.15 -4.80
CA GLU A 99 13.30 0.60 -6.16
C GLU A 99 13.29 1.70 -7.23
N LEU A 100 12.50 2.75 -7.04
CA LEU A 100 12.47 3.90 -7.96
C LEU A 100 13.80 4.66 -7.97
N SER A 101 14.41 4.84 -6.79
CA SER A 101 15.73 5.46 -6.66
C SER A 101 16.80 4.64 -7.39
N LEU A 102 16.83 3.33 -7.15
CA LEU A 102 17.74 2.40 -7.81
C LEU A 102 17.54 2.40 -9.33
N ARG A 103 16.29 2.35 -9.79
CA ARG A 103 15.96 2.42 -11.21
C ARG A 103 16.57 3.67 -11.86
N ASN A 104 16.41 4.84 -11.26
CA ASN A 104 16.96 6.08 -11.83
C ASN A 104 18.49 6.05 -11.83
N GLN A 105 19.11 5.55 -10.77
CA GLN A 105 20.56 5.39 -10.69
C GLN A 105 21.09 4.48 -11.81
N LEU A 106 20.46 3.32 -12.02
CA LEU A 106 20.87 2.36 -13.03
C LEU A 106 20.53 2.81 -14.45
N ASP A 107 19.47 3.58 -14.64
CA ASP A 107 19.16 4.22 -15.92
C ASP A 107 20.22 5.25 -16.30
N ASP A 108 20.69 6.06 -15.35
CA ASP A 108 21.79 6.98 -15.59
C ASP A 108 23.12 6.24 -15.81
N MET A 109 23.35 5.13 -15.12
CA MET A 109 24.50 4.26 -15.37
C MET A 109 24.45 3.65 -16.78
N ALA A 110 23.29 3.17 -17.24
CA ALA A 110 23.09 2.64 -18.59
C ALA A 110 23.39 3.71 -19.65
N LYS A 111 22.90 4.94 -19.47
CA LYS A 111 23.23 6.07 -20.37
C LYS A 111 24.72 6.33 -20.44
N ASN A 112 25.40 6.37 -19.28
CA ASN A 112 26.85 6.58 -19.24
C ASN A 112 27.61 5.44 -19.93
N ILE A 113 27.14 4.19 -19.80
CA ILE A 113 27.72 3.05 -20.51
C ILE A 113 27.53 3.19 -22.03
N PHE A 114 26.33 3.54 -22.49
CA PHE A 114 26.08 3.77 -23.93
C PHE A 114 26.94 4.91 -24.48
N MET A 115 27.09 6.00 -23.74
CA MET A 115 27.98 7.11 -24.11
C MET A 115 29.44 6.67 -24.13
N ALA A 116 29.89 5.90 -23.14
CA ALA A 116 31.26 5.40 -23.10
C ALA A 116 31.59 4.42 -24.24
N MET A 117 30.61 3.65 -24.71
CA MET A 117 30.74 2.84 -25.93
C MET A 117 30.95 3.71 -27.17
N ASP A 118 30.13 4.75 -27.35
CA ASP A 118 30.22 5.68 -28.48
C ASP A 118 31.53 6.46 -28.48
N GLU A 119 31.95 6.96 -27.32
CA GLU A 119 33.18 7.73 -27.13
C GLU A 119 34.44 6.86 -27.02
N LYS A 120 34.29 5.52 -27.02
CA LYS A 120 35.38 4.54 -26.83
C LYS A 120 36.15 4.75 -25.52
N ASN A 121 35.45 5.13 -24.46
CA ASN A 121 36.00 5.30 -23.12
C ASN A 121 36.14 3.95 -22.41
N HIS A 122 37.18 3.20 -22.78
CA HIS A 122 37.43 1.84 -22.26
C HIS A 122 37.69 1.81 -20.75
N GLU A 123 38.30 2.85 -20.19
CA GLU A 123 38.58 2.94 -18.74
C GLU A 123 37.27 3.02 -17.95
N PHE A 124 36.32 3.84 -18.40
CA PHE A 124 35.00 3.91 -17.77
C PHE A 124 34.26 2.57 -17.90
N LEU A 125 34.29 1.94 -19.08
CA LEU A 125 33.63 0.65 -19.29
C LEU A 125 34.21 -0.43 -18.37
N GLN A 126 35.53 -0.54 -18.26
CA GLN A 126 36.18 -1.51 -17.38
C GLN A 126 35.78 -1.34 -15.91
N ASN A 127 35.59 -0.10 -15.48
CA ASN A 127 35.14 0.20 -14.12
C ASN A 127 33.63 0.05 -13.92
N SER A 128 32.84 -0.11 -14.97
CA SER A 128 31.38 -0.14 -14.91
C SER A 128 30.78 -1.53 -15.16
N VAL A 129 31.59 -2.45 -15.69
CA VAL A 129 31.20 -3.84 -15.93
C VAL A 129 31.59 -4.74 -14.76
N ALA A 130 30.90 -5.86 -14.64
CA ALA A 130 31.15 -6.89 -13.63
C ALA A 130 32.33 -7.79 -14.04
N ASP A 131 32.83 -8.60 -13.11
CA ASP A 131 33.98 -9.48 -13.33
C ASP A 131 33.79 -10.49 -14.47
N ASN A 132 32.54 -10.86 -14.77
CA ASN A 132 32.19 -11.79 -15.85
C ASN A 132 32.11 -11.12 -17.24
N VAL A 133 32.36 -9.81 -17.33
CA VAL A 133 32.32 -9.05 -18.58
C VAL A 133 33.69 -8.47 -18.89
N ILE A 134 34.21 -8.81 -20.07
CA ILE A 134 35.50 -8.34 -20.55
C ILE A 134 35.30 -7.24 -21.58
N VAL A 135 35.94 -6.10 -21.35
CA VAL A 135 36.05 -5.02 -22.33
C VAL A 135 37.19 -5.37 -23.28
N VAL A 136 36.93 -5.45 -24.59
CA VAL A 136 37.94 -5.75 -25.61
C VAL A 136 38.15 -4.52 -26.51
N PRO A 137 39.11 -3.62 -26.19
CA PRO A 137 39.32 -2.37 -26.90
C PRO A 137 39.63 -2.54 -28.39
N SER A 138 40.37 -3.59 -28.76
CA SER A 138 40.83 -3.80 -30.13
C SER A 138 39.71 -4.09 -31.13
N SER A 139 38.60 -4.65 -30.65
CA SER A 139 37.43 -5.02 -31.46
C SER A 139 36.19 -4.19 -31.13
N GLU A 140 36.27 -3.28 -30.15
CA GLU A 140 35.14 -2.44 -29.70
C GLU A 140 33.92 -3.29 -29.32
N VAL A 141 34.16 -4.33 -28.51
CA VAL A 141 33.13 -5.24 -28.01
C VAL A 141 33.19 -5.42 -26.50
N LEU A 142 32.05 -5.75 -25.92
CA LEU A 142 31.94 -6.38 -24.61
C LEU A 142 31.72 -7.87 -24.80
N GLU A 143 32.52 -8.67 -24.11
CA GLU A 143 32.41 -10.13 -24.06
C GLU A 143 31.84 -10.52 -22.70
N THR A 144 30.67 -11.15 -22.68
CA THR A 144 30.01 -11.61 -21.46
C THR A 144 30.11 -13.13 -21.36
N TYR A 145 30.63 -13.62 -20.24
CA TYR A 145 30.66 -15.05 -19.92
C TYR A 145 29.41 -15.41 -19.12
N ALA A 146 28.52 -16.18 -19.74
CA ALA A 146 27.35 -16.74 -19.07
C ALA A 146 27.75 -17.95 -18.19
N PRO A 147 26.92 -18.34 -17.20
CA PRO A 147 27.22 -19.45 -16.29
C PRO A 147 27.42 -20.83 -16.94
N ASP A 148 26.98 -20.99 -18.20
CA ASP A 148 27.09 -22.20 -19.00
C ASP A 148 28.30 -22.18 -19.97
N ASP A 149 29.26 -21.29 -19.73
CA ASP A 149 30.42 -21.02 -20.59
C ASP A 149 30.05 -20.53 -22.00
N GLN A 150 28.80 -20.08 -22.21
CA GLN A 150 28.45 -19.38 -23.44
C GLN A 150 29.08 -17.98 -23.43
N LEU A 151 29.78 -17.66 -24.52
CA LEU A 151 30.34 -16.34 -24.77
C LEU A 151 29.35 -15.54 -25.61
N ASP A 152 28.76 -14.52 -25.01
CA ASP A 152 27.97 -13.53 -25.73
C ASP A 152 28.84 -12.30 -26.03
N THR A 153 28.70 -11.76 -27.24
CA THR A 153 29.47 -10.59 -27.68
C THR A 153 28.51 -9.48 -28.05
N PHE A 154 28.74 -8.30 -27.48
CA PHE A 154 27.99 -7.10 -27.80
C PHE A 154 28.92 -6.05 -28.40
N HIS A 155 28.64 -5.63 -29.62
CA HIS A 155 29.39 -4.57 -30.29
C HIS A 155 29.00 -3.20 -29.71
N TYR A 156 29.98 -2.31 -29.55
CA TYR A 156 29.72 -0.96 -29.06
C TYR A 156 28.65 -0.28 -29.89
N LEU A 157 27.67 0.27 -29.19
CA LEU A 157 26.60 1.02 -29.80
C LEU A 157 27.16 2.36 -30.30
N GLN A 158 27.06 2.58 -31.61
CA GLN A 158 27.40 3.86 -32.24
C GLN A 158 26.17 4.76 -32.19
N LEU A 159 26.22 5.84 -31.41
CA LEU A 159 25.08 6.73 -31.18
C LEU A 159 24.85 7.73 -32.30
N ASN A 160 25.80 7.90 -33.22
CA ASN A 160 25.69 8.84 -34.35
C ASN A 160 24.41 8.65 -35.18
N ASP A 161 23.91 7.41 -35.31
CA ASP A 161 22.66 7.09 -36.02
C ASP A 161 21.46 6.93 -35.07
N VAL A 162 21.70 6.84 -33.76
CA VAL A 162 20.67 6.64 -32.72
C VAL A 162 20.13 8.00 -32.27
N LYS A 163 18.83 8.21 -32.44
CA LYS A 163 18.18 9.44 -31.97
C LYS A 163 17.61 9.35 -30.58
N TYR A 164 17.20 8.14 -30.19
CA TYR A 164 16.46 7.98 -28.95
C TYR A 164 16.63 6.57 -28.39
N ILE A 165 16.99 6.51 -27.11
CA ILE A 165 17.04 5.29 -26.30
C ILE A 165 16.04 5.49 -25.17
N ARG A 166 15.17 4.51 -24.94
CA ARG A 166 14.15 4.57 -23.89
C ARG A 166 14.06 3.26 -23.14
N GLN A 167 14.11 3.35 -21.82
CA GLN A 167 13.75 2.24 -20.94
C GLN A 167 12.26 1.90 -21.11
N VAL A 168 11.95 0.63 -21.38
CA VAL A 168 10.59 0.15 -21.62
C VAL A 168 10.10 -0.70 -20.47
N ASP A 169 10.97 -1.58 -19.98
CA ASP A 169 10.67 -2.47 -18.86
C ASP A 169 11.86 -2.58 -17.93
N PHE A 170 11.59 -2.93 -16.68
CA PHE A 170 12.61 -3.22 -15.69
C PHE A 170 12.07 -4.17 -14.62
N PHE A 171 12.98 -4.94 -14.04
CA PHE A 171 12.68 -5.89 -12.97
C PHE A 171 13.83 -5.88 -11.96
N TYR A 172 13.48 -5.76 -10.68
CA TYR A 172 14.44 -5.82 -9.58
C TYR A 172 14.21 -7.07 -8.72
N ASP A 173 15.19 -7.97 -8.73
CA ASP A 173 15.27 -9.09 -7.80
C ASP A 173 16.08 -8.68 -6.56
N LYS A 174 15.37 -8.41 -5.46
CA LYS A 174 15.96 -8.10 -4.15
C LYS A 174 16.70 -9.28 -3.53
N GLY A 175 16.34 -10.52 -3.87
CA GLY A 175 16.96 -11.72 -3.31
C GLY A 175 18.35 -11.97 -3.90
N GLU A 176 18.51 -11.70 -5.20
CA GLU A 176 19.78 -11.87 -5.92
C GLU A 176 20.58 -10.56 -6.07
N ASN A 177 20.05 -9.43 -5.59
CA ASN A 177 20.56 -8.08 -5.90
C ASN A 177 20.86 -7.91 -7.40
N ARG A 178 19.85 -8.24 -8.20
CA ARG A 178 19.94 -8.28 -9.66
C ARG A 178 18.86 -7.40 -10.27
N PHE A 179 19.25 -6.51 -11.16
CA PHE A 179 18.36 -5.57 -11.83
C PHE A 179 18.42 -5.80 -13.34
N VAL A 180 17.29 -6.12 -13.95
CA VAL A 180 17.15 -6.33 -15.39
C VAL A 180 16.40 -5.14 -15.97
N THR A 181 16.86 -4.61 -17.10
CA THR A 181 16.19 -3.49 -17.76
C THR A 181 16.31 -3.59 -19.26
N GLU A 182 15.26 -3.14 -19.93
CA GLU A 182 15.09 -3.27 -21.37
C GLU A 182 14.98 -1.91 -22.02
N TYR A 183 15.72 -1.72 -23.11
CA TYR A 183 15.81 -0.46 -23.83
C TYR A 183 15.41 -0.61 -25.28
N PHE A 184 14.51 0.24 -25.76
CA PHE A 184 14.26 0.39 -27.19
C PHE A 184 15.21 1.42 -27.78
N ILE A 185 15.81 1.06 -28.90
CA ILE A 185 16.71 1.90 -29.67
C ILE A 185 16.00 2.32 -30.96
N TYR A 186 15.92 3.62 -31.18
CA TYR A 186 15.37 4.20 -32.39
C TYR A 186 16.46 4.96 -33.15
N SER A 187 16.66 4.61 -34.43
CA SER A 187 17.51 5.37 -35.33
C SER A 187 16.71 6.23 -36.28
N VAL A 188 17.35 7.25 -36.84
CA VAL A 188 16.81 7.98 -37.99
C VAL A 188 17.58 7.54 -39.22
N GLY A 189 16.91 6.75 -40.07
CA GLY A 189 17.29 6.67 -41.47
C GLY A 189 16.80 7.91 -42.23
N ASP A 190 17.33 8.13 -43.43
CA ASP A 190 17.06 9.30 -44.30
C ASP A 190 15.58 9.63 -44.55
N LYS A 191 14.64 8.72 -44.23
CA LYS A 191 13.21 8.89 -44.57
C LYS A 191 12.19 8.62 -43.48
N ASN A 192 12.54 8.01 -42.33
CA ASN A 192 11.67 7.86 -41.17
C ASN A 192 12.46 7.37 -39.93
N PRO A 193 12.05 7.76 -38.71
CA PRO A 193 12.54 7.10 -37.50
C PRO A 193 12.09 5.63 -37.52
N GLY A 194 13.06 4.72 -37.43
CA GLY A 194 12.84 3.28 -37.39
C GLY A 194 13.17 2.71 -36.01
N TYR A 195 12.41 1.72 -35.57
CA TYR A 195 12.80 0.88 -34.43
C TYR A 195 13.94 -0.03 -34.88
N ASN A 196 15.08 0.04 -34.19
CA ASN A 196 16.29 -0.72 -34.55
C ASN A 196 16.46 -2.00 -33.77
N GLY A 197 15.75 -2.14 -32.65
CA GLY A 197 15.85 -3.30 -31.79
C GLY A 197 15.74 -2.93 -30.32
N GLU A 198 15.83 -3.98 -29.51
CA GLU A 198 15.78 -3.92 -28.07
C GLU A 198 17.08 -4.46 -27.50
N VAL A 199 17.55 -3.81 -26.44
CA VAL A 199 18.74 -4.22 -25.69
C VAL A 199 18.33 -4.49 -24.25
N GLU A 200 18.68 -5.68 -23.77
CA GLU A 200 18.54 -6.04 -22.36
C GLU A 200 19.88 -5.81 -21.67
N LEU A 201 19.84 -5.09 -20.55
CA LEU A 201 20.97 -4.94 -19.63
C LEU A 201 20.62 -5.64 -18.31
N ILE A 202 21.59 -6.37 -17.77
CA ILE A 202 21.51 -6.94 -16.43
C ILE A 202 22.60 -6.30 -15.59
N PHE A 203 22.21 -5.70 -14.48
CA PHE A 203 23.09 -5.21 -13.45
C PHE A 203 23.06 -6.14 -12.25
N THR A 204 24.22 -6.38 -11.65
CA THR A 204 24.35 -7.13 -10.40
C THR A 204 25.13 -6.31 -9.40
N TYR A 205 24.77 -6.45 -8.12
CA TYR A 205 25.49 -5.80 -7.03
C TYR A 205 26.62 -6.69 -6.52
N GLU A 206 27.85 -6.20 -6.65
CA GLU A 206 29.03 -6.79 -6.04
C GLU A 206 29.46 -5.85 -4.88
N ASP A 207 30.47 -5.02 -5.07
CA ASP A 207 30.77 -3.88 -4.18
C ASP A 207 30.02 -2.59 -4.59
N SER A 208 29.60 -2.56 -5.85
CA SER A 208 28.80 -1.52 -6.48
C SER A 208 27.94 -2.17 -7.57
N TRP A 209 26.91 -1.48 -8.04
CA TRP A 209 26.17 -1.95 -9.19
C TRP A 209 27.07 -1.96 -10.42
N LYS A 210 27.15 -3.11 -11.10
CA LYS A 210 27.96 -3.33 -12.29
C LYS A 210 27.12 -3.97 -13.39
N LEU A 211 27.44 -3.67 -14.64
CA LEU A 211 26.83 -4.33 -15.79
C LEU A 211 27.41 -5.75 -15.93
N SER A 212 26.59 -6.76 -15.70
CA SER A 212 26.99 -8.18 -15.80
C SER A 212 26.52 -8.86 -17.07
N SER A 213 25.58 -8.27 -17.80
CA SER A 213 25.20 -8.76 -19.13
C SER A 213 24.60 -7.65 -19.98
N ILE A 214 24.89 -7.70 -21.28
CA ILE A 214 24.26 -6.87 -22.30
C ILE A 214 24.03 -7.72 -23.56
N LYS A 215 22.80 -7.70 -24.09
CA LYS A 215 22.47 -8.48 -25.29
C LYS A 215 21.35 -7.83 -26.09
N TYR A 216 21.31 -8.13 -27.38
CA TYR A 216 20.14 -7.82 -28.21
C TYR A 216 19.01 -8.79 -27.87
N LYS A 217 17.79 -8.25 -27.75
CA LYS A 217 16.57 -9.02 -27.60
C LYS A 217 15.88 -9.10 -28.97
N TYR A 218 15.66 -10.33 -29.44
CA TYR A 218 15.09 -10.66 -30.75
C TYR A 218 13.67 -11.18 -30.64
#